data_AF-A0A520EG46-F1
#
_entry.id   AF-A0A520EG46-F1
#
_cell.length_a   1.000
_cell.length_b   1.000
_cell.length_c   1.000
_cell.angle_alpha   90.00
_cell.angle_beta   90.00
_cell.angle_gamma   90.00
#
_symmetry.space_group_name_H-M   'P 1'
#
loop_
_entity.id
_entity.type
_entity.pdbx_description
1 polymer ?
#
loop_
_entity_poly.entity_id
_entity_poly.type
_entity_poly.pdbx_seq_one_letter_code
_entity_poly.pdbx_strand_id
1 'polypeptide(L)' 'MSEFADFTDDELQVQAREWRRQAMHGRKDARSIAHALEVEIRRRVGNPVSSHALLDTRPLEDRIRKPWWRLW' A
#
# COMPACT_ATOMS: atom_id res chain seq x y z
N MET A 1 11.82 21.68 -2.69
CA MET A 1 12.54 20.57 -3.34
C MET A 1 12.31 19.34 -2.48
N SER A 2 11.76 18.26 -3.04
CA SER A 2 11.45 17.06 -2.23
C SER A 2 12.77 16.39 -1.84
N GLU A 3 12.97 16.07 -0.56
CA GLU A 3 14.20 15.45 -0.04
C GLU A 3 14.50 14.11 -0.73
N PHE A 4 13.48 13.47 -1.31
CA PHE A 4 13.59 12.20 -2.01
C PHE A 4 13.54 12.32 -3.54
N ALA A 5 13.79 13.52 -4.09
CA ALA A 5 13.74 13.74 -5.54
C ALA A 5 14.76 12.89 -6.31
N ASP A 6 15.92 12.61 -5.70
CA ASP A 6 17.03 11.90 -6.34
C ASP A 6 16.84 10.37 -6.38
N PHE A 7 15.88 9.82 -5.62
CA PHE A 7 15.59 8.39 -5.65
C PHE A 7 14.81 8.01 -6.90
N THR A 8 15.13 6.84 -7.45
CA THR A 8 14.29 6.15 -8.44
C THR A 8 13.01 5.63 -7.77
N ASP A 9 11.99 5.35 -8.58
CA ASP A 9 10.70 4.88 -8.05
C ASP A 9 10.82 3.52 -7.34
N ASP A 10 11.71 2.64 -7.80
CA ASP A 10 11.98 1.35 -7.16
C ASP A 10 12.68 1.53 -5.81
N GLU A 11 13.66 2.43 -5.72
CA GLU A 11 14.34 2.72 -4.47
C GLU A 11 13.40 3.33 -3.43
N LEU A 12 12.50 4.22 -3.85
CA LEU A 12 11.44 4.76 -3.00
C LEU A 12 10.59 3.63 -2.42
N GLN A 13 10.15 2.67 -3.25
CA GLN A 13 9.32 1.55 -2.78
C GLN A 13 10.06 0.64 -1.81
N VAL A 14 11.33 0.32 -2.08
CA VAL A 14 12.15 -0.53 -1.21
C VAL A 14 12.38 0.15 0.14
N GLN A 15 12.80 1.42 0.14
CA GLN A 15 13.00 2.21 1.35
C GLN A 15 11.70 2.33 2.16
N ALA A 16 10.58 2.66 1.52
CA ALA A 16 9.30 2.80 2.20
C ALA A 16 8.90 1.51 2.93
N ARG A 17 9.06 0.34 2.28
CA ARG A 17 8.77 -0.97 2.88
C ARG A 17 9.67 -1.28 4.07
N GLU A 18 10.96 -0.97 3.97
CA GLU A 18 11.92 -1.23 5.05
C GLU A 18 11.63 -0.35 6.27
N TRP A 19 11.42 0.95 6.06
CA TRP A 19 11.02 1.86 7.14
C TRP A 19 9.67 1.49 7.75
N ARG A 20 8.73 1.00 6.94
CA ARG A 20 7.45 0.49 7.46
C ARG A 20 7.65 -0.72 8.36
N ARG A 21 8.49 -1.67 7.96
CA ARG A 21 8.86 -2.81 8.80
C ARG A 21 9.46 -2.34 10.13
N GLN A 22 10.41 -1.41 10.10
CA GLN A 22 11.02 -0.88 11.32
C GLN A 22 10.03 -0.11 12.20
N ALA A 23 9.09 0.62 11.61
CA ALA A 23 8.03 1.31 12.34
C ALA A 23 7.11 0.32 13.07
N MET A 24 6.81 -0.84 12.46
CA MET A 24 6.04 -1.91 13.11
C MET A 24 6.79 -2.52 14.30
N HIS A 25 8.12 -2.52 14.28
CA HIS A 25 8.96 -2.96 15.40
C HIS A 25 9.07 -1.90 16.53
N GLY A 26 8.34 -0.79 16.43
CA GLY A 26 8.25 0.22 17.50
C GLY A 26 9.26 1.37 17.40
N ARG A 27 10.03 1.45 16.32
CA ARG A 27 10.94 2.60 16.09
C ARG A 27 10.11 3.85 15.77
N LYS A 28 10.11 4.83 16.67
CA LYS A 28 9.25 6.03 16.56
C LYS A 28 9.52 6.86 15.31
N ASP A 29 10.78 7.09 14.97
CA ASP A 29 11.18 7.93 13.83
C ASP A 29 10.96 7.23 12.48
N ALA A 30 10.91 5.90 12.47
CA ALA A 30 10.69 5.13 11.25
C ALA A 30 9.29 5.39 10.65
N ARG A 31 8.32 5.79 11.48
CA ARG A 31 6.95 6.06 11.01
C ARG A 31 6.88 7.31 10.14
N SER A 32 7.53 8.40 10.54
CA SER A 32 7.52 9.65 9.78
C SER A 32 8.31 9.50 8.48
N ILE A 33 9.46 8.81 8.52
CA ILE A 33 10.28 8.53 7.33
C ILE A 33 9.52 7.67 6.32
N ALA A 34 8.91 6.55 6.77
CA ALA A 34 8.08 5.71 5.91
C ALA A 34 6.95 6.51 5.25
N HIS A 35 6.27 7.36 6.03
CA HIS A 35 5.16 8.15 5.54
C HIS A 35 5.59 9.15 4.46
N ALA A 36 6.74 9.82 4.64
CA ALA A 36 7.24 10.78 3.67
C ALA A 36 7.58 10.12 2.32
N LEU A 37 8.20 8.93 2.37
CA LEU A 37 8.47 8.13 1.18
C LEU A 37 7.17 7.66 0.49
N GLU A 38 6.18 7.18 1.25
CA GLU A 38 4.87 6.78 0.73
C GLU A 38 4.09 7.94 0.09
N VAL A 39 4.25 9.16 0.59
CA VAL A 39 3.66 10.38 0.00
C VAL A 39 4.32 10.69 -1.34
N GLU A 40 5.65 10.61 -1.43
CA GLU A 40 6.37 10.85 -2.69
C GLU A 40 6.02 9.79 -3.74
N ILE A 41 5.91 8.51 -3.36
CA ILE A 41 5.42 7.44 -4.25
C ILE A 41 4.02 7.78 -4.78
N ARG A 42 3.08 8.19 -3.89
CA ARG A 42 1.72 8.58 -4.30
C ARG A 42 1.70 9.81 -5.20
N ARG A 43 2.64 10.72 -5.04
CA ARG A 43 2.76 11.91 -5.89
C ARG A 43 3.24 11.56 -7.30
N ARG A 44 4.21 10.64 -7.43
CA ARG A 44 4.79 10.25 -8.72
C ARG A 44 3.91 9.30 -9.52
N VAL A 45 3.41 8.26 -8.85
CA VAL A 45 2.65 7.16 -9.49
C VAL A 45 1.15 7.43 -9.51
N GLY A 46 0.67 8.41 -8.72
CA GLY A 46 -0.75 8.58 -8.43
C GLY A 46 -1.18 7.70 -7.25
N ASN A 47 -2.48 7.55 -7.01
CA ASN A 47 -2.96 6.63 -5.98
C ASN A 47 -2.81 5.18 -6.49
N PRO A 48 -1.82 4.39 -6.03
CA PRO A 48 -1.74 3.00 -6.46
C PRO A 48 -3.01 2.30 -6.01
N VAL A 49 -3.62 1.53 -6.92
CA VAL A 49 -4.75 0.67 -6.56
C VAL A 49 -4.24 -0.29 -5.49
N SER A 50 -4.55 0.03 -4.24
CA SER A 50 -4.23 -0.84 -3.11
C SER A 50 -4.83 -2.21 -3.40
N SER A 51 -4.12 -3.28 -3.04
CA SER A 51 -4.70 -4.64 -3.07
C SER A 51 -6.04 -4.71 -2.30
N HIS A 52 -6.27 -3.78 -1.37
CA HIS A 52 -7.53 -3.64 -0.64
C HIS A 52 -8.69 -3.16 -1.53
N ALA A 53 -8.42 -2.39 -2.57
CA ALA A 53 -9.42 -1.97 -3.55
C ALA A 53 -9.91 -3.13 -4.43
N LEU A 54 -9.15 -4.23 -4.49
CA LEU A 54 -9.54 -5.47 -5.18
C LEU A 54 -10.23 -6.47 -4.24
N LEU A 55 -10.23 -6.21 -2.93
CA LEU A 55 -10.91 -7.09 -1.98
C LEU A 55 -12.42 -6.93 -2.15
N ASP A 56 -13.11 -8.06 -2.26
CA ASP A 56 -14.56 -8.08 -2.09
C ASP A 56 -14.86 -7.64 -0.65
N THR A 57 -15.53 -6.51 -0.48
CA THR A 57 -15.95 -5.96 0.82
C THR A 57 -17.42 -6.20 1.12
N ARG A 58 -18.15 -6.93 0.27
CA ARG A 58 -19.56 -7.26 0.51
C ARG A 58 -19.74 -8.08 1.80
N PRO A 59 -20.92 -8.03 2.46
CA PRO A 59 -21.23 -8.88 3.61
C PRO A 59 -20.95 -10.37 3.33
N LEU A 60 -20.55 -11.13 4.34
CA LEU A 60 -20.15 -12.54 4.18
C LEU A 60 -21.31 -13.39 3.63
N GLU A 61 -22.53 -13.08 4.06
CA GLU A 61 -23.77 -13.74 3.65
C GLU A 61 -23.99 -13.65 2.13
N ASP A 62 -23.60 -12.53 1.53
CA ASP A 62 -23.72 -12.28 0.09
C ASP A 62 -22.62 -12.97 -0.73
N ARG A 63 -21.48 -13.29 -0.10
CA ARG A 63 -20.35 -13.99 -0.76
C ARG A 63 -20.62 -15.48 -0.93
N ILE A 64 -21.36 -16.07 0.01
CA ILE A 64 -21.62 -17.52 0.05
C ILE A 64 -22.70 -17.93 -0.96
N ARG A 65 -23.60 -17.00 -1.33
CA ARG A 65 -24.66 -17.25 -2.32
C ARG A 65 -24.10 -17.22 -3.74
N LYS A 66 -23.38 -18.27 -4.14
CA LYS A 66 -23.06 -18.50 -5.55
C LYS A 66 -24.32 -18.98 -6.29
N PRO A 67 -24.73 -18.31 -7.38
CA PRO A 67 -25.80 -18.82 -8.22
C PRO A 67 -25.40 -20.18 -8.82
N TRP A 68 -26.33 -21.14 -8.81
CA TRP A 68 -26.12 -22.51 -9.29
C TRP A 68 -25.68 -22.60 -10.77
N TRP A 69 -25.91 -21.54 -11.56
CA TRP A 69 -25.49 -21.45 -12.95
C TRP A 69 -24.04 -20.98 -13.15
N ARG A 70 -23.35 -20.50 -12.10
CA ARG A 70 -21.91 -20.13 -12.13
C ARG A 70 -21.01 -21.27 -11.61
N LEU A 71 -21.28 -22.49 -12.06
CA LEU A 71 -20.48 -23.69 -11.77
C LEU A 71 -19.36 -23.95 -12.80
N TRP A 72 -19.07 -22.97 -13.66
CA TRP A 72 -18.04 -23.03 -14.69
C TRP A 72 -17.16 -21.79 -14.64
#